data_AF-A0AB39ZKB7-F1
#
_entry.id   AF-A0AB39ZKB7-F1
#
_cell.length_a   1.000
_cell.length_b   1.000
_cell.length_c   1.000
_cell.angle_alpha   90.00
_cell.angle_beta   90.00
_cell.angle_gamma   90.00
#
_symmetry.space_group_name_H-M   'P 1'
#
loop_
_entity.id
_entity.type
_entity.pdbx_description
1 polymer ?
#
loop_
_entity_poly.entity_id
_entity_poly.type
_entity_poly.pdbx_seq_one_letter_code
_entity_poly.pdbx_strand_id
1 'polypeptide(L)'
;MAKREACAHFAAASAALAATPSQNQSKATMTDPRFRIRPLQQVASACTGAMVTACFMTPLDVIKTRLQAQQQALLSNKCFLYCNGLMDHICPCGPDTPNPAAAKPAPRFSGTIDAFIKISRTEGVGSLWSGLSPTLISALPSTIIYFVAYEQFKARFTDIHYKYMRRLDASGRDIPLPIPILVPLLAGVSARILAVTCVSPVELIRTKMQSQRMTHAEMFGTIRQVVQSQGVLGLWRGLPPTILRDVPFSGIYWTCYEYLKSSFNVVEPTFSFSFVAGAISGSVAATITTPFDVVKTHEQIEFGEKFIFSDNPPKQQVPTKSVAVRLASIYRLGGMPAIFSGLGPRLFKVAPACAIMISSFEYGKSFFYHYNIDQHNRSNQVAQAQTKSGS
;
A
#
# COMPACT_ATOMS: atom_id res chain seq x y z
N MET A 1 -18.50 -15.16 65.55
CA MET A 1 -18.24 -13.76 65.17
C MET A 1 -17.19 -13.62 64.06
N ALA A 2 -16.14 -14.45 64.00
CA ALA A 2 -15.07 -14.37 62.99
C ALA A 2 -15.50 -14.52 61.49
N LYS A 3 -16.65 -15.16 61.18
CA LYS A 3 -17.13 -15.28 59.78
C LYS A 3 -17.82 -14.02 59.23
N ARG A 4 -18.30 -13.11 60.10
CA ARG A 4 -18.92 -11.84 59.66
C ARG A 4 -17.88 -10.76 59.38
N GLU A 5 -16.75 -10.77 60.08
CA GLU A 5 -15.64 -9.83 59.87
C GLU A 5 -14.89 -10.09 58.56
N ALA A 6 -14.68 -11.35 58.19
CA ALA A 6 -14.05 -11.70 56.90
C ALA A 6 -14.89 -11.24 55.69
N CYS A 7 -16.22 -11.26 55.79
CA CYS A 7 -17.11 -10.81 54.73
C CYS A 7 -17.17 -9.28 54.61
N ALA A 8 -17.03 -8.56 55.74
CA ALA A 8 -16.93 -7.10 55.76
C ALA A 8 -15.58 -6.62 55.18
N HIS A 9 -14.48 -7.33 55.45
CA HIS A 9 -13.19 -7.03 54.84
C HIS A 9 -13.14 -7.32 53.33
N PHE A 10 -13.84 -8.35 52.85
CA PHE A 10 -13.93 -8.63 51.41
C PHE A 10 -14.82 -7.62 50.68
N ALA A 11 -15.92 -7.17 51.30
CA ALA A 11 -16.77 -6.11 50.77
C ALA A 11 -16.06 -4.74 50.76
N ALA A 12 -15.27 -4.43 51.79
CA ALA A 12 -14.46 -3.23 51.86
C ALA A 12 -13.28 -3.25 50.87
N ALA A 13 -12.63 -4.40 50.66
CA ALA A 13 -11.59 -4.57 49.65
C ALA A 13 -12.15 -4.47 48.22
N SER A 14 -13.37 -4.98 47.97
CA SER A 14 -14.06 -4.83 46.70
C SER A 14 -14.56 -3.39 46.45
N ALA A 15 -14.91 -2.65 47.50
CA ALA A 15 -15.26 -1.23 47.41
C ALA A 15 -14.02 -0.32 47.26
N ALA A 16 -12.88 -0.70 47.87
CA ALA A 16 -11.62 0.02 47.72
C ALA A 16 -10.96 -0.19 46.35
N LEU A 17 -11.15 -1.36 45.70
CA LEU A 17 -10.76 -1.56 44.29
C LEU A 17 -11.68 -0.84 43.29
N ALA A 18 -12.91 -0.47 43.71
CA ALA A 18 -13.86 0.29 42.90
C ALA A 18 -13.70 1.82 43.03
N ALA A 19 -12.87 2.28 43.96
CA ALA A 19 -12.59 3.70 44.20
C ALA A 19 -11.23 4.10 43.61
N THR A 20 -11.02 3.87 42.30
CA THR A 20 -10.03 4.63 41.54
C THR A 20 -10.61 6.01 41.21
N PRO A 21 -9.80 7.08 41.21
CA PRO A 21 -10.30 8.45 41.16
C PRO A 21 -10.99 8.74 39.82
N SER A 22 -12.19 9.30 39.91
CA SER A 22 -12.90 10.06 38.86
C SER A 22 -13.05 9.40 37.47
N GLN A 23 -14.12 8.61 37.33
CA GLN A 23 -14.84 8.39 36.07
C GLN A 23 -15.47 9.70 35.52
N ASN A 24 -14.65 10.70 35.22
CA ASN A 24 -15.06 11.90 34.48
C ASN A 24 -14.06 12.30 33.38
N GLN A 25 -13.18 11.37 32.98
CA GLN A 25 -12.51 11.46 31.68
C GLN A 25 -13.54 11.14 30.61
N SER A 26 -14.13 12.18 30.01
CA SER A 26 -14.67 12.16 28.65
C SER A 26 -13.89 11.14 27.83
N LYS A 27 -14.55 10.08 27.33
CA LYS A 27 -13.95 9.08 26.44
C LYS A 27 -13.26 9.83 25.29
N ALA A 28 -11.96 10.07 25.43
CA ALA A 28 -11.14 10.64 24.38
C ALA A 28 -11.14 9.58 23.27
N THR A 29 -11.91 9.85 22.23
CA THR A 29 -11.93 9.01 21.04
C THR A 29 -10.73 9.41 20.18
N MET A 30 -10.19 8.50 19.36
CA MET A 30 -9.12 8.84 18.38
C MET A 30 -9.53 9.96 17.40
N THR A 31 -10.81 10.34 17.40
CA THR A 31 -11.40 11.44 16.64
C THR A 31 -11.43 12.78 17.39
N ASP A 32 -11.05 12.84 18.67
CA ASP A 32 -11.04 14.08 19.45
C ASP A 32 -10.08 15.11 18.80
N PRO A 33 -10.58 16.30 18.42
CA PRO A 33 -9.75 17.35 17.81
C PRO A 33 -8.55 17.75 18.68
N ARG A 34 -8.64 17.60 20.01
CA ARG A 34 -7.60 18.01 20.97
C ARG A 34 -6.36 17.12 20.92
N PHE A 35 -6.51 15.85 20.55
CA PHE A 35 -5.43 14.85 20.54
C PHE A 35 -5.14 14.32 19.13
N ARG A 36 -5.62 15.04 18.10
CA ARG A 36 -5.48 14.66 16.69
C ARG A 36 -4.00 14.50 16.31
N ILE A 37 -3.67 13.35 15.72
CA ILE A 37 -2.32 12.99 15.30
C ILE A 37 -1.84 13.99 14.23
N ARG A 38 -0.63 14.54 14.41
CA ARG A 38 -0.06 15.53 13.48
C ARG A 38 0.36 14.89 12.15
N PRO A 39 0.38 15.62 11.02
CA PRO A 39 0.82 15.08 9.73
C PRO A 39 2.21 14.44 9.78
N LEU A 40 3.16 15.00 10.54
CA LEU A 40 4.50 14.42 10.68
C LEU A 40 4.49 13.06 11.41
N GLN A 41 3.62 12.89 12.40
CA GLN A 41 3.44 11.61 13.10
C GLN A 41 2.77 10.58 12.18
N GLN A 42 1.84 11.02 11.32
CA GLN A 42 1.26 10.17 10.27
C GLN A 42 2.31 9.73 9.25
N VAL A 43 3.21 10.63 8.83
CA VAL A 43 4.34 10.31 7.95
C VAL A 43 5.22 9.24 8.59
N ALA A 44 5.62 9.43 9.85
CA ALA A 44 6.44 8.46 10.57
C ALA A 44 5.78 7.08 10.64
N SER A 45 4.49 7.03 11.00
CA SER A 45 3.71 5.78 11.03
C SER A 45 3.63 5.11 9.64
N ALA A 46 3.37 5.89 8.59
CA ALA A 46 3.29 5.39 7.22
C ALA A 46 4.64 4.86 6.72
N CYS A 47 5.75 5.52 7.06
CA CYS A 47 7.11 5.06 6.75
C CYS A 47 7.40 3.72 7.43
N THR A 48 7.10 3.58 8.72
CA THR A 48 7.30 2.33 9.45
C THR A 48 6.49 1.19 8.82
N GLY A 49 5.20 1.42 8.53
CA GLY A 49 4.37 0.42 7.85
C GLY A 49 4.91 0.03 6.47
N ALA A 50 5.37 1.00 5.69
CA ALA A 50 5.96 0.74 4.38
C ALA A 50 7.27 -0.05 4.46
N MET A 51 8.16 0.29 5.41
CA MET A 51 9.43 -0.41 5.61
C MET A 51 9.21 -1.85 6.07
N VAL A 52 8.32 -2.07 7.05
CA VAL A 52 7.98 -3.41 7.52
C VAL A 52 7.37 -4.23 6.38
N THR A 53 6.39 -3.66 5.66
CA THR A 53 5.77 -4.33 4.51
C THR A 53 6.80 -4.69 3.44
N ALA A 54 7.68 -3.76 3.07
CA ALA A 54 8.72 -4.01 2.09
C ALA A 54 9.70 -5.10 2.56
N CYS A 55 10.11 -5.09 3.82
CA CYS A 55 11.01 -6.11 4.37
C CYS A 55 10.41 -7.54 4.25
N PHE A 56 9.12 -7.69 4.55
CA PHE A 56 8.42 -8.98 4.47
C PHE A 56 8.05 -9.38 3.03
N MET A 57 7.68 -8.42 2.18
CA MET A 57 7.22 -8.71 0.82
C MET A 57 8.36 -8.87 -0.19
N THR A 58 9.52 -8.26 0.04
CA THR A 58 10.64 -8.30 -0.93
C THR A 58 11.10 -9.72 -1.26
N PRO A 59 11.31 -10.63 -0.28
CA PRO A 59 11.66 -12.02 -0.60
C PRO A 59 10.63 -12.71 -1.49
N LEU A 60 9.33 -12.50 -1.22
CA LEU A 60 8.24 -13.08 -2.01
C LEU A 60 8.20 -12.51 -3.43
N ASP A 61 8.45 -11.20 -3.57
CA ASP A 61 8.53 -10.52 -4.85
C ASP A 61 9.72 -11.02 -5.67
N VAL A 62 10.90 -11.20 -5.06
CA VAL A 62 12.07 -11.78 -5.73
C VAL A 62 11.80 -13.21 -6.19
N ILE A 63 11.23 -14.08 -5.34
CA ILE A 63 10.92 -15.46 -5.74
C ILE A 63 9.94 -15.48 -6.91
N LYS A 64 8.90 -14.64 -6.86
CA LYS A 64 7.90 -14.53 -7.92
C LYS A 64 8.53 -14.07 -9.23
N THR A 65 9.35 -13.02 -9.22
CA THR A 65 9.98 -12.50 -10.45
C THR A 65 10.92 -13.53 -11.05
N ARG A 66 11.69 -14.26 -10.24
CA ARG A 66 12.56 -15.36 -10.72
C ARG A 66 11.76 -16.51 -11.36
N LEU A 67 10.65 -16.90 -10.74
CA LEU A 67 9.76 -17.94 -11.29
C LEU A 67 9.11 -17.51 -12.61
N GLN A 68 8.59 -16.28 -12.67
CA GLN A 68 7.96 -15.75 -13.88
C GLN A 68 8.96 -15.61 -15.03
N ALA A 69 10.16 -15.16 -14.69
CA ALA A 69 11.23 -15.01 -15.65
C ALA A 69 11.78 -16.34 -16.18
N GLN A 70 11.86 -17.39 -15.33
CA GLN A 70 12.13 -18.75 -15.80
C GLN A 70 11.07 -19.22 -16.80
N GLN A 71 9.79 -18.99 -16.51
CA GLN A 71 8.70 -19.37 -17.41
C GLN A 71 8.78 -18.63 -18.75
N GLN A 72 9.09 -17.33 -18.73
CA GLN A 72 9.33 -16.55 -19.94
C GLN A 72 10.55 -17.06 -20.72
N ALA A 73 11.63 -17.46 -20.05
CA ALA A 73 12.82 -18.03 -20.67
C ALA A 73 12.58 -19.42 -21.28
N LEU A 74 11.63 -20.21 -20.76
CA LEU A 74 11.23 -21.48 -21.37
C LEU A 74 10.35 -21.27 -22.61
N LEU A 75 9.55 -20.20 -22.64
CA LEU A 75 8.66 -19.87 -23.77
C LEU A 75 9.38 -19.12 -24.90
N SER A 76 10.37 -18.31 -24.56
CA SER A 76 11.22 -17.60 -25.51
C SER A 76 12.47 -18.45 -25.75
N ASN A 77 12.69 -19.00 -26.95
CA ASN A 77 13.92 -19.71 -27.37
C ASN A 77 15.20 -18.82 -27.35
N LYS A 78 15.37 -17.96 -26.33
CA LYS A 78 16.48 -17.03 -26.13
C LYS A 78 17.16 -17.34 -24.80
N CYS A 79 18.49 -17.34 -24.76
CA CYS A 79 19.26 -17.50 -23.53
C CYS A 79 19.26 -16.20 -22.72
N PHE A 80 19.12 -16.29 -21.39
CA PHE A 80 19.14 -15.14 -20.49
C PHE A 80 20.32 -15.25 -19.52
N LEU A 81 20.99 -14.12 -19.23
CA LEU A 81 22.02 -14.04 -18.20
C LEU A 81 21.44 -13.34 -16.98
N TYR A 82 21.61 -13.94 -15.80
CA TYR A 82 21.20 -13.35 -14.54
C TYR A 82 22.39 -12.81 -13.78
N CYS A 83 22.43 -11.49 -13.63
CA CYS A 83 23.39 -10.79 -12.78
C CYS A 83 22.64 -9.92 -11.76
N ASN A 84 22.89 -10.14 -10.46
CA ASN A 84 22.44 -9.27 -9.36
C ASN A 84 20.93 -8.97 -9.32
N GLY A 85 20.07 -9.98 -9.40
CA GLY A 85 18.61 -9.76 -9.24
C GLY A 85 17.88 -9.20 -10.47
N LEU A 86 18.60 -8.76 -11.50
CA LEU A 86 18.03 -8.23 -12.75
C LEU A 86 18.07 -9.29 -13.86
N MET A 87 17.02 -9.33 -14.69
CA MET A 87 17.02 -10.11 -15.93
C MET A 87 17.75 -9.30 -17.01
N ASP A 88 18.88 -9.79 -17.51
CA ASP A 88 19.49 -9.24 -18.73
C ASP A 88 19.22 -10.18 -19.92
N HIS A 89 18.80 -9.60 -21.04
CA HIS A 89 18.70 -10.28 -22.32
C HIS A 89 20.10 -10.44 -22.91
N ILE A 90 20.49 -11.66 -23.28
CA ILE A 90 21.60 -11.86 -24.22
C ILE A 90 21.03 -12.51 -25.48
N CYS A 91 21.26 -11.88 -26.62
CA CYS A 91 21.12 -12.51 -27.92
C CYS A 91 22.09 -13.70 -27.99
N PRO A 92 21.63 -14.95 -28.15
CA PRO A 92 22.54 -15.98 -28.63
C PRO A 92 22.79 -15.72 -30.12
N CYS A 93 23.99 -16.09 -30.58
CA CYS A 93 24.44 -16.15 -31.99
C CYS A 93 25.20 -14.92 -32.51
N GLY A 94 26.36 -14.62 -31.92
CA GLY A 94 27.43 -13.84 -32.56
C GLY A 94 28.78 -14.57 -32.44
N PRO A 95 29.69 -14.43 -33.42
CA PRO A 95 30.97 -15.16 -33.47
C PRO A 95 31.92 -14.91 -32.29
N ASP A 96 31.67 -13.90 -31.45
CA ASP A 96 32.46 -13.55 -30.26
C ASP A 96 31.86 -14.02 -28.93
N THR A 97 30.97 -15.02 -28.95
CA THR A 97 30.35 -15.53 -27.71
C THR A 97 31.34 -16.37 -26.89
N PRO A 98 31.53 -16.10 -25.58
CA PRO A 98 32.35 -16.94 -24.72
C PRO A 98 31.81 -18.37 -24.70
N ASN A 99 32.73 -19.34 -24.74
CA ASN A 99 32.46 -20.77 -24.82
C ASN A 99 31.26 -21.21 -23.93
N PRO A 100 30.22 -21.88 -24.46
CA PRO A 100 29.03 -22.30 -23.70
C PRO A 100 29.32 -23.18 -22.47
N ALA A 101 30.53 -23.72 -22.34
CA ALA A 101 31.01 -24.42 -21.16
C ALA A 101 31.18 -23.54 -19.89
N ALA A 102 31.26 -22.21 -20.03
CA ALA A 102 31.36 -21.26 -18.91
C ALA A 102 30.00 -20.78 -18.37
N ALA A 103 28.91 -21.05 -19.10
CA ALA A 103 27.56 -20.68 -18.68
C ALA A 103 27.05 -21.71 -17.66
N LYS A 104 27.01 -21.35 -16.38
CA LYS A 104 26.32 -22.18 -15.38
C LYS A 104 24.86 -22.32 -15.79
N PRO A 105 24.30 -23.55 -15.90
CA PRO A 105 22.90 -23.72 -16.23
C PRO A 105 22.04 -23.02 -15.18
N ALA A 106 21.09 -22.20 -15.63
CA ALA A 106 20.20 -21.49 -14.74
C ALA A 106 19.45 -22.51 -13.85
N PRO A 107 19.36 -22.29 -12.53
CA PRO A 107 18.68 -23.21 -11.64
C PRO A 107 17.20 -23.30 -12.03
N ARG A 108 16.73 -24.52 -12.34
CA ARG A 108 15.31 -24.77 -12.58
C ARG A 108 14.57 -24.86 -11.25
N PHE A 109 13.57 -24.04 -11.09
CA PHE A 109 12.66 -23.99 -9.96
C PHE A 109 11.41 -24.83 -10.25
N SER A 110 11.11 -25.78 -9.36
CA SER A 110 9.89 -26.59 -9.41
C SER A 110 8.71 -25.93 -8.68
N GLY A 111 8.96 -24.89 -7.88
CA GLY A 111 7.95 -24.18 -7.11
C GLY A 111 8.55 -23.10 -6.19
N THR A 112 7.70 -22.40 -5.43
CA THR A 112 8.08 -21.28 -4.56
C THR A 112 9.06 -21.67 -3.45
N ILE A 113 8.82 -22.81 -2.79
CA ILE A 113 9.68 -23.30 -1.69
C ILE A 113 11.03 -23.77 -2.25
N ASP A 114 11.01 -24.47 -3.38
CA ASP A 114 12.23 -24.91 -4.07
C ASP A 114 13.06 -23.70 -4.55
N ALA A 115 12.40 -22.67 -5.07
CA ALA A 115 13.04 -21.41 -5.43
C ALA A 115 13.66 -20.71 -4.21
N PHE A 116 12.94 -20.61 -3.09
CA PHE A 116 13.46 -20.02 -1.85
C PHE A 116 14.74 -20.73 -1.38
N ILE A 117 14.72 -22.07 -1.33
CA ILE A 117 15.85 -22.87 -0.87
C ILE A 117 17.02 -22.76 -1.83
N LYS A 118 16.79 -22.91 -3.14
CA LYS A 118 17.85 -22.84 -4.16
C LYS A 118 18.49 -21.46 -4.18
N ILE A 119 17.70 -20.38 -4.23
CA ILE A 119 18.23 -18.99 -4.24
C ILE A 119 19.06 -18.74 -2.98
N SER A 120 18.53 -19.10 -1.80
CA SER A 120 19.24 -18.90 -0.54
C SER A 120 20.57 -19.66 -0.48
N ARG A 121 20.65 -20.86 -1.07
CA ARG A 121 21.86 -21.68 -1.11
C ARG A 121 22.86 -21.25 -2.18
N THR A 122 22.40 -20.77 -3.34
CA THR A 122 23.28 -20.43 -4.48
C THR A 122 23.76 -18.97 -4.46
N GLU A 123 22.89 -18.04 -4.06
CA GLU A 123 23.17 -16.60 -4.09
C GLU A 123 23.34 -16.01 -2.67
N GLY A 124 22.96 -16.76 -1.63
CA GLY A 124 22.95 -16.31 -0.25
C GLY A 124 21.63 -15.68 0.17
N VAL A 125 21.35 -15.68 1.48
CA VAL A 125 20.09 -15.20 2.06
C VAL A 125 19.85 -13.70 1.76
N GLY A 126 20.91 -12.89 1.68
CA GLY A 126 20.81 -11.47 1.34
C GLY A 126 20.29 -11.19 -0.08
N SER A 127 20.41 -12.15 -1.01
CA SER A 127 19.90 -11.99 -2.37
C SER A 127 18.37 -11.89 -2.44
N LEU A 128 17.65 -12.44 -1.45
CA LEU A 128 16.20 -12.29 -1.35
C LEU A 128 15.73 -10.85 -1.12
N TRP A 129 16.63 -9.97 -0.65
CA TRP A 129 16.39 -8.53 -0.52
C TRP A 129 17.09 -7.71 -1.61
N SER A 130 17.64 -8.37 -2.65
CA SER A 130 18.15 -7.67 -3.83
C SER A 130 17.00 -6.92 -4.51
N GLY A 131 17.10 -5.58 -4.52
CA GLY A 131 16.01 -4.70 -5.00
C GLY A 131 15.17 -4.03 -3.91
N LEU A 132 15.45 -4.26 -2.61
CA LEU A 132 14.79 -3.54 -1.52
C LEU A 132 15.00 -2.02 -1.61
N SER A 133 16.24 -1.56 -1.86
CA SER A 133 16.54 -0.11 -1.89
C SER A 133 15.82 0.64 -3.01
N PRO A 134 15.84 0.18 -4.28
CA PRO A 134 14.99 0.75 -5.33
C PRO A 134 13.50 0.69 -4.96
N THR A 135 13.05 -0.40 -4.35
CA THR A 135 11.66 -0.57 -3.87
C THR A 135 11.26 0.48 -2.86
N LEU A 136 12.06 0.71 -1.82
CA LEU A 136 11.79 1.72 -0.81
C LEU A 136 11.79 3.13 -1.39
N ILE A 137 12.72 3.47 -2.28
CA ILE A 137 12.83 4.82 -2.86
C ILE A 137 11.54 5.25 -3.56
N SER A 138 10.82 4.35 -4.22
CA SER A 138 9.52 4.69 -4.83
C SER A 138 8.31 4.38 -3.96
N ALA A 139 8.37 3.32 -3.13
CA ALA A 139 7.25 2.90 -2.31
C ALA A 139 6.99 3.87 -1.15
N LEU A 140 8.05 4.45 -0.57
CA LEU A 140 7.92 5.36 0.57
C LEU A 140 7.16 6.64 0.21
N PRO A 141 7.54 7.43 -0.82
CA PRO A 141 6.78 8.62 -1.18
C PRO A 141 5.32 8.34 -1.50
N SER A 142 5.06 7.25 -2.25
CA SER A 142 3.69 6.84 -2.62
C SER A 142 2.85 6.53 -1.39
N THR A 143 3.40 5.74 -0.46
CA THR A 143 2.70 5.34 0.76
C THR A 143 2.46 6.54 1.69
N ILE A 144 3.48 7.39 1.88
CA ILE A 144 3.37 8.59 2.72
C ILE A 144 2.26 9.51 2.19
N ILE A 145 2.33 9.88 0.91
CA ILE A 145 1.34 10.78 0.28
C ILE A 145 -0.04 10.15 0.40
N TYR A 146 -0.17 8.86 0.13
CA TYR A 146 -1.46 8.16 0.17
C TYR A 146 -2.08 8.14 1.57
N PHE A 147 -1.37 7.67 2.59
CA PHE A 147 -1.92 7.54 3.95
C PHE A 147 -2.16 8.89 4.60
N VAL A 148 -1.25 9.85 4.44
CA VAL A 148 -1.44 11.20 4.97
C VAL A 148 -2.62 11.87 4.27
N ALA A 149 -2.69 11.82 2.93
CA ALA A 149 -3.83 12.39 2.20
C ALA A 149 -5.15 11.73 2.59
N TYR A 150 -5.17 10.40 2.78
CA TYR A 150 -6.35 9.69 3.24
C TYR A 150 -6.84 10.21 4.59
N GLU A 151 -5.96 10.31 5.59
CA GLU A 151 -6.34 10.82 6.91
C GLU A 151 -6.83 12.27 6.86
N GLN A 152 -6.17 13.13 6.08
CA GLN A 152 -6.59 14.53 5.92
C GLN A 152 -7.94 14.65 5.21
N PHE A 153 -8.15 13.93 4.12
CA PHE A 153 -9.43 13.93 3.41
C PHE A 153 -10.55 13.31 4.24
N LYS A 154 -10.28 12.20 4.94
CA LYS A 154 -11.25 11.56 5.84
C LYS A 154 -11.66 12.53 6.95
N ALA A 155 -10.71 13.16 7.63
CA ALA A 155 -11.01 14.16 8.66
C ALA A 155 -11.84 15.31 8.10
N ARG A 156 -11.45 15.86 6.94
CA ARG A 156 -12.15 16.99 6.31
C ARG A 156 -13.56 16.62 5.87
N PHE A 157 -13.76 15.47 5.22
CA PHE A 157 -15.08 15.01 4.78
C PHE A 157 -15.99 14.66 5.95
N THR A 158 -15.43 14.09 7.02
CA THR A 158 -16.15 13.85 8.27
C THR A 158 -16.61 15.16 8.91
N ASP A 159 -15.72 16.14 9.02
CA ASP A 159 -16.05 17.47 9.57
C ASP A 159 -17.13 18.18 8.74
N ILE A 160 -17.07 18.09 7.40
CA ILE A 160 -18.07 18.64 6.49
C ILE A 160 -19.42 17.93 6.69
N HIS A 161 -19.42 16.59 6.77
CA HIS A 161 -20.63 15.80 6.97
C HIS A 161 -21.33 16.13 8.28
N TYR A 162 -20.59 16.18 9.40
CA TYR A 162 -21.17 16.55 10.70
C TYR A 162 -21.72 17.98 10.70
N LYS A 163 -21.03 18.94 10.06
CA LYS A 163 -21.53 20.32 9.93
C LYS A 163 -22.82 20.39 9.11
N TYR A 164 -22.93 19.60 8.06
CA TYR A 164 -24.13 19.54 7.22
C TYR A 164 -25.30 18.90 7.98
N MET A 165 -25.09 17.74 8.61
CA MET A 165 -26.13 17.05 9.39
C MET A 165 -26.60 17.88 10.59
N ARG A 166 -25.68 18.54 11.30
CA ARG A 166 -26.04 19.43 12.42
C ARG A 166 -26.87 20.65 12.00
N ARG A 167 -26.78 21.10 10.74
CA ARG A 167 -27.65 22.16 10.21
C ARG A 167 -29.06 21.66 9.91
N LEU A 168 -29.20 20.38 9.57
CA LEU A 168 -30.49 19.75 9.29
C LEU A 168 -31.22 19.34 10.58
N ASP A 169 -30.48 18.95 11.61
CA ASP A 169 -31.06 18.56 12.89
C ASP A 169 -31.25 19.79 13.81
N ALA A 170 -32.44 20.39 13.74
CA ALA A 170 -32.85 21.46 14.64
C ALA A 170 -33.12 20.98 16.09
N SER A 171 -33.06 19.67 16.35
CA SER A 171 -33.46 19.07 17.64
C SER A 171 -32.39 19.12 18.73
N GLY A 172 -31.17 19.59 18.46
CA GLY A 172 -30.13 19.79 19.47
C GLY A 172 -29.68 18.53 20.24
N ARG A 173 -30.01 17.33 19.75
CA ARG A 173 -29.59 16.07 20.37
C ARG A 173 -28.25 15.65 19.79
N ASP A 174 -27.24 15.51 20.64
CA ASP A 174 -25.93 14.94 20.27
C ASP A 174 -26.08 13.43 20.05
N ILE A 175 -26.64 13.03 18.91
CA ILE A 175 -26.68 11.63 18.49
C ILE A 175 -25.32 11.33 17.83
N PRO A 176 -24.55 10.33 18.30
CA PRO A 176 -23.36 9.88 17.60
C PRO A 176 -23.77 9.25 16.26
N LEU A 177 -23.77 10.03 15.19
CA LEU A 177 -24.07 9.53 13.85
C LEU A 177 -22.92 8.63 13.38
N PRO A 178 -23.19 7.41 12.91
CA PRO A 178 -22.16 6.58 12.30
C PRO A 178 -21.60 7.30 11.06
N ILE A 179 -20.28 7.22 10.87
CA ILE A 179 -19.61 7.80 9.69
C ILE A 179 -20.23 7.12 8.45
N PRO A 180 -20.82 7.88 7.50
CA PRO A 180 -21.43 7.27 6.33
C PRO A 180 -20.36 6.58 5.49
N ILE A 181 -20.71 5.41 4.92
CA ILE A 181 -19.83 4.60 4.07
C ILE A 181 -19.21 5.40 2.92
N LEU A 182 -19.91 6.44 2.46
CA LEU A 182 -19.44 7.35 1.41
C LEU A 182 -18.19 8.15 1.80
N VAL A 183 -18.01 8.50 3.09
CA VAL A 183 -16.86 9.31 3.53
C VAL A 183 -15.52 8.56 3.36
N PRO A 184 -15.36 7.32 3.88
CA PRO A 184 -14.18 6.50 3.60
C PRO A 184 -13.94 6.26 2.10
N LEU A 185 -15.01 6.07 1.31
CA LEU A 185 -14.91 5.88 -0.13
C LEU A 185 -14.31 7.11 -0.83
N LEU A 186 -14.89 8.30 -0.60
CA LEU A 186 -14.44 9.54 -1.21
C LEU A 186 -13.03 9.90 -0.77
N ALA A 187 -12.72 9.75 0.53
CA ALA A 187 -11.37 9.97 1.06
C ALA A 187 -10.35 9.02 0.42
N GLY A 188 -10.71 7.74 0.28
CA GLY A 188 -9.86 6.74 -0.36
C GLY A 188 -9.60 7.03 -1.83
N VAL A 189 -10.62 7.46 -2.57
CA VAL A 189 -10.53 7.83 -4.00
C VAL A 189 -9.68 9.08 -4.17
N SER A 190 -9.96 10.16 -3.45
CA SER A 190 -9.22 11.43 -3.58
C SER A 190 -7.76 11.28 -3.16
N ALA A 191 -7.49 10.56 -2.06
CA ALA A 191 -6.13 10.26 -1.61
C ALA A 191 -5.34 9.47 -2.65
N ARG A 192 -5.98 8.48 -3.29
CA ARG A 192 -5.30 7.67 -4.29
C ARG A 192 -5.02 8.46 -5.57
N ILE A 193 -5.96 9.25 -6.05
CA ILE A 193 -5.75 10.13 -7.22
C ILE A 193 -4.57 11.08 -6.98
N LEU A 194 -4.52 11.71 -5.80
CA LEU A 194 -3.41 12.59 -5.44
C LEU A 194 -2.07 11.83 -5.42
N ALA A 195 -2.02 10.70 -4.73
CA ALA A 195 -0.79 9.90 -4.61
C ALA A 195 -0.26 9.45 -5.98
N VAL A 196 -1.10 8.83 -6.82
CA VAL A 196 -0.66 8.33 -8.13
C VAL A 196 -0.25 9.47 -9.06
N THR A 197 -0.90 10.63 -8.98
CA THR A 197 -0.55 11.80 -9.80
C THR A 197 0.83 12.36 -9.40
N CYS A 198 1.12 12.46 -8.11
CA CYS A 198 2.41 12.94 -7.62
C CYS A 198 3.56 11.97 -7.91
N VAL A 199 3.31 10.65 -7.84
CA VAL A 199 4.37 9.63 -7.95
C VAL A 199 4.57 9.12 -9.38
N SER A 200 3.61 9.30 -10.29
CA SER A 200 3.67 8.80 -11.68
C SER A 200 4.99 9.09 -12.42
N PRO A 201 5.58 10.31 -12.37
CA PRO A 201 6.87 10.56 -13.01
C PRO A 201 8.01 9.69 -12.46
N VAL A 202 8.04 9.48 -11.15
CA VAL A 202 9.06 8.66 -10.47
C VAL A 202 8.86 7.18 -10.82
N GLU A 203 7.62 6.73 -10.86
CA GLU A 203 7.27 5.36 -11.29
C GLU A 203 7.67 5.10 -12.74
N LEU A 204 7.49 6.06 -13.64
CA LEU A 204 7.92 5.94 -15.04
C LEU A 204 9.44 5.76 -15.14
N ILE A 205 10.21 6.59 -14.45
CA ILE A 205 11.67 6.52 -14.42
C ILE A 205 12.13 5.18 -13.85
N ARG A 206 11.54 4.76 -12.72
CA ARG A 206 11.82 3.48 -12.09
C ARG A 206 11.54 2.31 -13.02
N THR A 207 10.38 2.30 -13.68
CA THR A 207 9.99 1.21 -14.58
C THR A 207 11.00 1.08 -15.71
N LYS A 208 11.49 2.19 -16.26
CA LYS A 208 12.52 2.20 -17.29
C LYS A 208 13.89 1.70 -16.78
N MET A 209 14.30 2.11 -15.58
CA MET A 209 15.51 1.58 -14.93
C MET A 209 15.41 0.08 -14.57
N GLN A 210 14.20 -0.44 -14.35
CA GLN A 210 13.99 -1.86 -14.10
C GLN A 210 13.98 -2.69 -15.39
N SER A 211 13.55 -2.10 -16.51
CA SER A 211 13.58 -2.77 -17.81
C SER A 211 14.96 -2.74 -18.48
N GLN A 212 15.78 -1.73 -18.19
CA GLN A 212 17.10 -1.55 -18.78
C GLN A 212 18.09 -1.10 -17.71
N ARG A 213 19.28 -1.69 -17.69
CA ARG A 213 20.36 -1.24 -16.81
C ARG A 213 20.89 0.09 -17.34
N MET A 214 20.64 1.17 -16.61
CA MET A 214 21.01 2.52 -17.01
C MET A 214 21.86 3.18 -15.93
N THR A 215 22.91 3.87 -16.35
CA THR A 215 23.67 4.79 -15.50
C THR A 215 22.84 6.04 -15.18
N HIS A 216 23.22 6.77 -14.13
CA HIS A 216 22.54 8.02 -13.77
C HIS A 216 22.53 9.05 -14.91
N ALA A 217 23.60 9.13 -15.70
CA ALA A 217 23.69 10.04 -16.84
C ALA A 217 22.70 9.66 -17.96
N GLU A 218 22.58 8.37 -18.27
CA GLU A 218 21.62 7.86 -19.27
C GLU A 218 20.17 8.04 -18.82
N MET A 219 19.91 7.96 -17.51
CA MET A 219 18.60 8.27 -16.92
C MET A 219 18.19 9.73 -17.16
N PHE A 220 19.09 10.69 -16.90
CA PHE A 220 18.82 12.11 -17.19
C PHE A 220 18.65 12.37 -18.68
N GLY A 221 19.46 11.72 -19.54
CA GLY A 221 19.30 11.77 -20.99
C GLY A 221 17.93 11.26 -21.45
N THR A 222 17.46 10.16 -20.86
CA THR A 222 16.13 9.60 -21.09
C THR A 222 15.01 10.56 -20.69
N ILE A 223 15.09 11.18 -19.50
CA ILE A 223 14.08 12.14 -19.05
C ILE A 223 14.03 13.32 -20.02
N ARG A 224 15.19 13.85 -20.41
CA ARG A 224 15.31 14.94 -21.40
C ARG A 224 14.69 14.54 -22.74
N GLN A 225 14.97 13.33 -23.22
CA GLN A 225 14.42 12.81 -24.47
C GLN A 225 12.89 12.67 -24.40
N VAL A 226 12.33 12.18 -23.30
CA VAL A 226 10.87 12.08 -23.10
C VAL A 226 10.23 13.47 -23.10
N VAL A 227 10.82 14.44 -22.39
CA VAL A 227 10.32 15.82 -22.34
C VAL A 227 10.41 16.50 -23.70
N GLN A 228 11.49 16.28 -24.46
CA GLN A 228 11.67 16.86 -25.79
C GLN A 228 10.73 16.23 -26.84
N SER A 229 10.42 14.94 -26.73
CA SER A 229 9.59 14.22 -27.72
C SER A 229 8.09 14.27 -27.44
N GLN A 230 7.67 14.26 -26.18
CA GLN A 230 6.26 14.16 -25.76
C GLN A 230 5.81 15.33 -24.89
N GLY A 231 6.69 16.29 -24.62
CA GLY A 231 6.44 17.36 -23.65
C GLY A 231 6.47 16.86 -22.21
N VAL A 232 6.25 17.78 -21.27
CA VAL A 232 6.25 17.50 -19.81
C VAL A 232 5.17 16.47 -19.43
N LEU A 233 4.02 16.48 -20.13
CA LEU A 233 2.93 15.53 -19.90
C LEU A 233 3.29 14.08 -20.27
N GLY A 234 4.35 13.87 -21.06
CA GLY A 234 4.88 12.53 -21.36
C GLY A 234 5.26 11.75 -20.10
N LEU A 235 5.66 12.45 -19.03
CA LEU A 235 5.97 11.83 -17.73
C LEU A 235 4.76 11.19 -17.04
N TRP A 236 3.53 11.61 -17.39
CA TRP A 236 2.28 11.06 -16.85
C TRP A 236 1.59 10.08 -17.81
N ARG A 237 2.28 9.61 -18.85
CA ARG A 237 1.68 8.71 -19.85
C ARG A 237 1.16 7.38 -19.26
N GLY A 238 1.79 6.88 -18.20
CA GLY A 238 1.35 5.69 -17.47
C GLY A 238 0.22 5.94 -16.45
N LEU A 239 -0.22 7.19 -16.28
CA LEU A 239 -1.19 7.57 -15.26
C LEU A 239 -2.59 6.97 -15.50
N PRO A 240 -3.19 7.01 -16.71
CA PRO A 240 -4.55 6.48 -16.91
C PRO A 240 -4.75 5.01 -16.52
N PRO A 241 -3.91 4.05 -16.97
CA PRO A 241 -4.07 2.65 -16.57
C PRO A 241 -3.81 2.44 -15.07
N THR A 242 -2.96 3.27 -14.45
CA THR A 242 -2.72 3.23 -13.00
C THR A 242 -3.94 3.74 -12.23
N ILE A 243 -4.54 4.85 -12.63
CA ILE A 243 -5.78 5.38 -12.03
C ILE A 243 -6.90 4.34 -12.13
N LEU A 244 -7.08 3.73 -13.32
CA LEU A 244 -8.14 2.75 -13.58
C LEU A 244 -8.14 1.58 -12.58
N ARG A 245 -6.96 1.12 -12.17
CA ARG A 245 -6.83 0.02 -11.22
C ARG A 245 -6.80 0.49 -9.77
N ASP A 246 -5.98 1.49 -9.46
CA ASP A 246 -5.62 1.82 -8.09
C ASP A 246 -6.73 2.59 -7.38
N VAL A 247 -7.45 3.46 -8.10
CA VAL A 247 -8.50 4.31 -7.51
C VAL A 247 -9.71 3.49 -7.06
N PRO A 248 -10.30 2.61 -7.89
CA PRO A 248 -11.38 1.72 -7.43
C PRO A 248 -10.92 0.82 -6.28
N PHE A 249 -9.70 0.30 -6.34
CA PHE A 249 -9.14 -0.54 -5.28
C PHE A 249 -9.12 0.22 -3.95
N SER A 250 -8.62 1.46 -3.96
CA SER A 250 -8.54 2.30 -2.77
C SER A 250 -9.91 2.62 -2.17
N GLY A 251 -10.90 2.98 -2.99
CA GLY A 251 -12.25 3.29 -2.54
C GLY A 251 -12.91 2.09 -1.85
N ILE A 252 -12.83 0.91 -2.46
CA ILE A 252 -13.38 -0.33 -1.90
C ILE A 252 -12.63 -0.75 -0.63
N TYR A 253 -11.30 -0.66 -0.65
CA TYR A 253 -10.45 -1.03 0.48
C TYR A 253 -10.82 -0.25 1.75
N TRP A 254 -10.82 1.08 1.69
CA TRP A 254 -11.12 1.92 2.86
C TRP A 254 -12.57 1.82 3.29
N THR A 255 -13.50 1.69 2.34
CA THR A 255 -14.91 1.44 2.64
C THR A 255 -15.09 0.17 3.45
N CYS A 256 -14.51 -0.94 2.97
CA CYS A 256 -14.59 -2.23 3.66
C CYS A 256 -13.90 -2.19 5.03
N TYR A 257 -12.73 -1.56 5.11
CA TYR A 257 -11.96 -1.48 6.35
C TYR A 257 -12.69 -0.69 7.45
N GLU A 258 -13.23 0.48 7.10
CA GLU A 258 -14.00 1.31 8.04
C GLU A 258 -15.36 0.69 8.37
N TYR A 259 -16.00 0.02 7.42
CA TYR A 259 -17.21 -0.76 7.68
C TYR A 259 -16.97 -1.87 8.71
N LEU A 260 -15.86 -2.61 8.59
CA LEU A 260 -15.47 -3.62 9.58
C LEU A 260 -15.23 -2.99 10.96
N LYS A 261 -14.48 -1.88 11.04
CA LYS A 261 -14.28 -1.15 12.30
C LYS A 261 -15.60 -0.74 12.95
N SER A 262 -16.51 -0.16 12.17
CA SER A 262 -17.83 0.27 12.65
C SER A 262 -18.70 -0.89 13.07
N SER A 263 -18.72 -2.00 12.32
CA SER A 263 -19.54 -3.18 12.61
C SER A 263 -19.14 -3.87 13.91
N PHE A 264 -17.84 -3.88 14.22
CA PHE A 264 -17.30 -4.43 15.48
C PHE A 264 -17.18 -3.38 16.59
N ASN A 265 -17.68 -2.16 16.41
CA ASN A 265 -17.58 -1.03 17.36
C ASN A 265 -16.14 -0.75 17.85
N VAL A 266 -15.16 -0.93 16.95
CA VAL A 266 -13.74 -0.76 17.25
C VAL A 266 -13.36 0.71 17.07
N VAL A 267 -13.20 1.42 18.19
CA VAL A 267 -12.75 2.82 18.22
C VAL A 267 -11.24 2.91 18.05
N GLU A 268 -10.49 2.11 18.81
CA GLU A 268 -9.04 1.97 18.73
C GLU A 268 -8.71 0.55 18.26
N PRO A 269 -8.27 0.37 17.00
CA PRO A 269 -8.02 -0.96 16.47
C PRO A 269 -6.71 -1.53 17.00
N THR A 270 -6.78 -2.77 17.51
CA THR A 270 -5.58 -3.53 17.88
C THR A 270 -4.83 -3.97 16.64
N PHE A 271 -3.53 -4.28 16.79
CA PHE A 271 -2.70 -4.77 15.68
C PHE A 271 -3.34 -5.98 14.98
N SER A 272 -3.82 -6.97 15.74
CA SER A 272 -4.44 -8.18 15.19
C SER A 272 -5.76 -7.89 14.47
N PHE A 273 -6.59 -6.99 15.00
CA PHE A 273 -7.82 -6.58 14.32
C PHE A 273 -7.49 -5.89 13.00
N SER A 274 -6.59 -4.89 13.00
CA SER A 274 -6.17 -4.21 11.79
C SER A 274 -5.53 -5.15 10.78
N PHE A 275 -4.76 -6.15 11.22
CA PHE A 275 -4.15 -7.14 10.35
C PHE A 275 -5.22 -7.96 9.60
N VAL A 276 -6.19 -8.53 10.33
CA VAL A 276 -7.27 -9.35 9.73
C VAL A 276 -8.21 -8.49 8.89
N ALA A 277 -8.65 -7.34 9.40
CA ALA A 277 -9.51 -6.42 8.66
C ALA A 277 -8.82 -5.93 7.38
N GLY A 278 -7.52 -5.59 7.46
CA GLY A 278 -6.69 -5.22 6.31
C GLY A 278 -6.59 -6.32 5.26
N ALA A 279 -6.38 -7.58 5.67
CA ALA A 279 -6.34 -8.72 4.76
C ALA A 279 -7.69 -8.94 4.05
N ILE A 280 -8.80 -8.88 4.79
CA ILE A 280 -10.16 -9.06 4.25
C ILE A 280 -10.49 -7.93 3.27
N SER A 281 -10.32 -6.68 3.69
CA SER A 281 -10.59 -5.51 2.84
C SER A 281 -9.72 -5.50 1.58
N GLY A 282 -8.43 -5.84 1.70
CA GLY A 282 -7.53 -6.00 0.58
C GLY A 282 -7.96 -7.09 -0.40
N SER A 283 -8.42 -8.23 0.11
CA SER A 283 -8.89 -9.36 -0.71
C SER A 283 -10.18 -9.06 -1.45
N VAL A 284 -11.14 -8.43 -0.78
CA VAL A 284 -12.40 -7.98 -1.40
C VAL A 284 -12.12 -6.95 -2.49
N ALA A 285 -11.31 -5.94 -2.19
CA ALA A 285 -10.91 -4.93 -3.16
C ALA A 285 -10.15 -5.53 -4.35
N ALA A 286 -9.23 -6.48 -4.11
CA ALA A 286 -8.50 -7.16 -5.18
C ALA A 286 -9.43 -7.95 -6.09
N THR A 287 -10.39 -8.69 -5.52
CA THR A 287 -11.35 -9.51 -6.30
C THR A 287 -12.18 -8.62 -7.21
N ILE A 288 -12.80 -7.57 -6.67
CA ILE A 288 -13.67 -6.67 -7.45
C ILE A 288 -12.87 -5.93 -8.54
N THR A 289 -11.62 -5.60 -8.28
CA THR A 289 -10.78 -4.82 -9.21
C THR A 289 -9.87 -5.67 -10.09
N THR A 290 -10.03 -6.99 -10.10
CA THR A 290 -9.28 -7.89 -11.00
C THR A 290 -9.53 -7.62 -12.48
N PRO A 291 -10.77 -7.35 -12.94
CA PRO A 291 -11.01 -6.97 -14.33
C PRO A 291 -10.18 -5.75 -14.77
N PHE A 292 -10.03 -4.73 -13.91
CA PHE A 292 -9.25 -3.53 -14.20
C PHE A 292 -7.74 -3.78 -14.22
N ASP A 293 -7.27 -4.68 -13.36
CA ASP A 293 -5.85 -5.10 -13.34
C ASP A 293 -5.50 -5.87 -14.61
N VAL A 294 -6.37 -6.78 -15.07
CA VAL A 294 -6.17 -7.51 -16.34
C VAL A 294 -6.10 -6.56 -17.54
N VAL A 295 -6.98 -5.55 -17.59
CA VAL A 295 -6.90 -4.52 -18.65
C VAL A 295 -5.57 -3.77 -18.56
N LYS A 296 -5.19 -3.28 -17.38
CA LYS A 296 -3.90 -2.60 -17.17
C LYS A 296 -2.72 -3.45 -17.60
N THR A 297 -2.67 -4.72 -17.23
CA THR A 297 -1.56 -5.61 -17.60
C THR A 297 -1.48 -5.82 -19.10
N HIS A 298 -2.62 -5.96 -19.79
CA HIS A 298 -2.65 -6.03 -21.25
C HIS A 298 -2.19 -4.72 -21.90
N GLU A 299 -2.57 -3.55 -21.36
CA GLU A 299 -2.09 -2.26 -21.86
C GLU A 299 -0.58 -2.11 -21.66
N GLN A 300 -0.04 -2.56 -20.52
CA GLN A 300 1.39 -2.49 -20.23
C GLN A 300 2.21 -3.42 -21.13
N ILE A 301 1.71 -4.60 -21.46
CA ILE A 301 2.36 -5.53 -22.40
C ILE A 301 2.37 -4.92 -23.81
N GLU A 302 1.22 -4.46 -24.32
CA GLU A 302 1.13 -3.82 -25.65
C GLU A 302 1.99 -2.55 -25.73
N PHE A 303 2.06 -1.79 -24.64
CA PHE A 303 2.92 -0.61 -24.54
C PHE A 303 4.41 -0.99 -24.54
N GLY A 304 4.81 -2.01 -23.78
CA GLY A 304 6.17 -2.53 -23.76
C GLY A 304 6.64 -2.98 -25.14
N GLU A 305 5.82 -3.75 -25.85
CA GLU A 305 6.14 -4.23 -27.21
C GLU A 305 6.36 -3.08 -28.20
N LYS A 306 5.48 -2.06 -28.19
CA LYS A 306 5.54 -0.95 -29.16
C LYS A 306 6.65 0.06 -28.92
N PHE A 307 7.11 0.21 -27.67
CA PHE A 307 8.05 1.27 -27.28
C PHE A 307 9.44 0.77 -26.84
N ILE A 308 9.56 -0.47 -26.38
CA ILE A 308 10.85 -1.04 -25.91
C ILE A 308 11.48 -1.94 -26.98
N PHE A 309 10.67 -2.63 -27.80
CA PHE A 309 11.16 -3.66 -28.74
C PHE A 309 11.00 -3.30 -30.23
N SER A 310 10.49 -2.12 -30.56
CA SER A 310 10.33 -1.66 -31.94
C SER A 310 11.39 -0.62 -32.30
N ASP A 311 12.24 -0.92 -33.29
CA ASP A 311 13.31 -0.03 -33.78
C ASP A 311 12.77 1.28 -34.39
N ASN A 312 11.47 1.34 -34.68
CA ASN A 312 10.76 2.55 -35.11
C ASN A 312 9.54 2.78 -34.19
N PRO A 313 9.66 3.61 -33.13
CA PRO A 313 8.50 4.03 -32.37
C PRO A 313 7.57 4.85 -33.28
N PRO A 314 6.26 4.56 -33.32
CA PRO A 314 5.34 5.31 -34.17
C PRO A 314 5.35 6.80 -33.78
N LYS A 315 5.63 7.68 -34.76
CA LYS A 315 5.60 9.14 -34.58
C LYS A 315 4.19 9.68 -34.23
N GLN A 316 3.15 8.87 -34.43
CA GLN A 316 1.77 9.19 -34.10
C GLN A 316 1.28 8.43 -32.86
N GLN A 317 0.55 9.14 -32.01
CA GLN A 317 -0.18 8.57 -30.88
C GLN A 317 -1.20 7.55 -31.40
N VAL A 318 -0.96 6.26 -31.16
CA VAL A 318 -1.99 5.25 -31.39
C VAL A 318 -3.16 5.57 -30.45
N PRO A 319 -4.39 5.79 -30.95
CA PRO A 319 -5.52 6.08 -30.10
C PRO A 319 -5.74 4.92 -29.12
N THR A 320 -5.75 5.24 -27.83
CA THR A 320 -6.00 4.26 -26.77
C THR A 320 -7.43 3.74 -26.94
N LYS A 321 -7.56 2.44 -27.22
CA LYS A 321 -8.87 1.77 -27.21
C LYS A 321 -9.52 1.98 -25.85
N SER A 322 -10.81 2.31 -25.83
CA SER A 322 -11.57 2.43 -24.57
C SER A 322 -11.42 1.14 -23.74
N VAL A 323 -11.31 1.31 -22.42
CA VAL A 323 -11.24 0.22 -21.43
C VAL A 323 -12.36 -0.80 -21.65
N ALA A 324 -13.57 -0.32 -21.94
CA ALA A 324 -14.74 -1.17 -22.18
C ALA A 324 -14.56 -2.05 -23.43
N VAL A 325 -13.98 -1.52 -24.50
CA VAL A 325 -13.71 -2.26 -25.74
C VAL A 325 -12.66 -3.34 -25.50
N ARG A 326 -11.60 -3.03 -24.74
CA ARG A 326 -10.58 -4.02 -24.36
C ARG A 326 -11.17 -5.11 -23.48
N LEU A 327 -11.91 -4.76 -22.43
CA LEU A 327 -12.54 -5.72 -21.54
C LEU A 327 -13.51 -6.64 -22.31
N ALA A 328 -14.31 -6.07 -23.22
CA ALA A 328 -15.18 -6.85 -24.10
C ALA A 328 -14.39 -7.78 -25.03
N SER A 329 -13.23 -7.36 -25.54
CA SER A 329 -12.37 -8.22 -26.38
C SER A 329 -11.78 -9.40 -25.60
N ILE A 330 -11.32 -9.16 -24.36
CA ILE A 330 -10.77 -10.21 -23.48
C ILE A 330 -11.88 -11.21 -23.11
N TYR A 331 -13.07 -10.70 -22.80
CA TYR A 331 -14.24 -11.54 -22.55
C TYR A 331 -14.60 -12.42 -23.75
N ARG A 332 -14.59 -11.87 -24.96
CA ARG A 332 -14.88 -12.63 -26.19
C ARG A 332 -13.85 -13.73 -26.47
N LEU A 333 -12.59 -13.53 -26.09
CA LEU A 333 -11.51 -14.49 -26.36
C LEU A 333 -11.45 -15.64 -25.35
N GLY A 334 -11.73 -15.39 -24.06
CA GLY A 334 -11.52 -16.40 -23.01
C GLY A 334 -12.58 -16.41 -21.90
N GLY A 335 -13.72 -15.76 -22.12
CA GLY A 335 -14.85 -15.75 -21.20
C GLY A 335 -14.53 -15.14 -19.82
N MET A 336 -15.25 -15.60 -18.80
CA MET A 336 -15.06 -15.15 -17.41
C MET A 336 -13.68 -15.51 -16.81
N PRO A 337 -13.11 -16.71 -17.05
CA PRO A 337 -11.79 -17.05 -16.52
C PRO A 337 -10.67 -16.11 -17.01
N ALA A 338 -10.78 -15.57 -18.22
CA ALA A 338 -9.82 -14.60 -18.74
C ALA A 338 -9.86 -13.26 -17.99
N ILE A 339 -11.06 -12.78 -17.61
CA ILE A 339 -11.23 -11.53 -16.86
C ILE A 339 -10.68 -11.64 -15.42
N PHE A 340 -10.76 -12.82 -14.82
CA PHE A 340 -10.23 -13.10 -13.48
C PHE A 340 -8.89 -13.84 -13.50
N SER A 341 -8.22 -13.87 -14.66
CA SER A 341 -6.91 -14.48 -14.78
C SER A 341 -5.90 -13.76 -13.88
N GLY A 342 -5.13 -14.53 -13.10
CA GLY A 342 -4.18 -13.97 -12.14
C GLY A 342 -4.75 -13.55 -10.77
N LEU A 343 -6.05 -13.78 -10.49
CA LEU A 343 -6.66 -13.47 -9.19
C LEU A 343 -5.92 -14.15 -8.02
N GLY A 344 -5.60 -15.44 -8.13
CA GLY A 344 -4.89 -16.19 -7.07
C GLY A 344 -3.53 -15.57 -6.68
N PRO A 345 -2.60 -15.41 -7.64
CA PRO A 345 -1.33 -14.72 -7.41
C PRO A 345 -1.49 -13.29 -6.87
N ARG A 346 -2.56 -12.60 -7.27
CA ARG A 346 -2.87 -11.25 -6.77
C ARG A 346 -3.31 -11.29 -5.30
N LEU A 347 -4.22 -12.18 -4.91
CA LEU A 347 -4.66 -12.33 -3.52
C LEU A 347 -3.50 -12.71 -2.61
N PHE A 348 -2.64 -13.63 -3.05
CA PHE A 348 -1.45 -14.05 -2.31
C PHE A 348 -0.50 -12.88 -1.99
N LYS A 349 -0.40 -11.90 -2.91
CA LYS A 349 0.42 -10.70 -2.70
C LYS A 349 -0.32 -9.60 -1.91
N VAL A 350 -1.55 -9.30 -2.29
CA VAL A 350 -2.29 -8.14 -1.77
C VAL A 350 -2.72 -8.34 -0.33
N ALA A 351 -3.20 -9.52 0.04
CA ALA A 351 -3.74 -9.74 1.38
C ALA A 351 -2.67 -9.55 2.48
N PRO A 352 -1.47 -10.15 2.40
CA PRO A 352 -0.42 -9.91 3.40
C PRO A 352 0.12 -8.48 3.36
N ALA A 353 0.29 -7.90 2.17
CA ALA A 353 0.80 -6.54 2.04
C ALA A 353 -0.15 -5.51 2.68
N CYS A 354 -1.46 -5.61 2.42
CA CYS A 354 -2.45 -4.76 3.05
C CYS A 354 -2.52 -4.96 4.56
N ALA A 355 -2.51 -6.22 5.02
CA ALA A 355 -2.56 -6.58 6.44
C ALA A 355 -1.40 -5.97 7.24
N ILE A 356 -0.17 -6.15 6.78
CA ILE A 356 1.04 -5.64 7.45
C ILE A 356 1.07 -4.12 7.42
N MET A 357 0.74 -3.52 6.27
CA MET A 357 0.78 -2.08 6.10
C MET A 357 -0.19 -1.37 7.06
N ILE A 358 -1.47 -1.77 7.06
CA ILE A 358 -2.47 -1.08 7.87
C ILE A 358 -2.32 -1.35 9.36
N SER A 359 -1.95 -2.58 9.74
CA SER A 359 -1.72 -2.92 11.16
C SER A 359 -0.55 -2.13 11.74
N SER A 360 0.54 -1.99 10.98
CA SER A 360 1.69 -1.19 11.39
C SER A 360 1.34 0.31 11.43
N PHE A 361 0.57 0.79 10.45
CA PHE A 361 0.13 2.19 10.42
C PHE A 361 -0.81 2.56 11.58
N GLU A 362 -1.78 1.70 11.88
CA GLU A 362 -2.74 1.93 12.97
C GLU A 362 -2.07 1.78 14.34
N TYR A 363 -1.16 0.82 14.50
CA TYR A 363 -0.33 0.71 15.69
C TYR A 363 0.51 1.96 15.92
N GLY A 364 1.19 2.48 14.89
CA GLY A 364 1.94 3.72 14.99
C GLY A 364 1.06 4.92 15.32
N LYS A 365 -0.18 4.97 14.78
CA LYS A 365 -1.16 6.01 15.15
C LYS A 365 -1.59 5.91 16.61
N SER A 366 -1.92 4.73 17.10
CA SER A 366 -2.25 4.48 18.52
C SER A 366 -1.10 4.90 19.43
N PHE A 367 0.14 4.53 19.08
CA PHE A 367 1.34 4.96 19.82
C PHE A 367 1.46 6.50 19.91
N PHE A 368 1.35 7.20 18.78
CA PHE A 368 1.43 8.67 18.78
C PHE A 368 0.24 9.34 19.47
N TYR A 369 -0.93 8.71 19.44
CA TYR A 369 -2.12 9.19 20.14
C TYR A 369 -1.90 9.18 21.66
N HIS A 370 -1.47 8.05 22.23
CA HIS A 370 -1.14 7.94 23.66
C HIS A 370 0.01 8.87 24.04
N TYR A 371 1.04 8.97 23.20
CA TYR A 371 2.15 9.92 23.40
C TYR A 371 1.65 11.38 23.49
N ASN A 372 0.73 11.79 22.63
CA ASN A 372 0.18 13.15 22.64
C ASN A 372 -0.68 13.42 23.89
N ILE A 373 -1.44 12.43 24.35
CA ILE A 373 -2.21 12.50 25.60
C ILE A 373 -1.25 12.70 26.79
N ASP A 374 -0.20 11.90 26.88
CA ASP A 374 0.77 11.99 27.98
C ASP A 374 1.49 13.35 28.01
N GLN A 375 1.88 13.86 26.84
CA GLN A 375 2.48 15.18 26.70
C GLN A 375 1.52 16.30 27.14
N HIS A 376 0.24 16.20 26.75
CA HIS A 376 -0.78 17.16 27.18
C HIS A 376 -1.02 17.12 28.69
N ASN A 377 -1.13 15.92 29.27
CA ASN A 377 -1.31 15.73 30.70
C ASN A 377 -0.12 16.29 31.50
N ARG A 378 1.12 16.04 31.06
CA ARG A 378 2.33 16.63 31.66
C ARG A 378 2.33 18.15 31.58
N SER A 379 1.96 18.71 30.43
CA SER A 379 1.92 20.17 30.24
C SER A 379 0.90 20.83 31.16
N ASN A 380 -0.27 20.22 31.33
CA ASN A 380 -1.31 20.70 32.26
C ASN A 380 -0.86 20.61 33.72
N GLN A 381 -0.16 19.54 34.11
CA GLN A 381 0.39 19.40 35.47
C GLN A 381 1.43 20.47 35.77
N VAL A 382 2.33 20.77 34.83
CA VAL A 382 3.33 21.85 34.97
C VAL A 382 2.65 23.21 35.09
N ALA A 383 1.64 23.49 34.25
CA ALA A 383 0.88 24.74 34.33
C ALA A 383 0.17 24.90 35.69
N GLN A 384 -0.47 23.84 36.20
CA GLN A 384 -1.12 23.84 37.51
C GLN A 384 -0.12 24.03 38.67
N ALA A 385 1.08 23.47 38.56
CA ALA A 385 2.13 23.65 39.55
C ALA A 385 2.63 25.11 39.60
N GLN A 386 2.78 25.75 38.43
CA GLN A 386 3.20 27.16 38.33
C GLN A 386 2.14 28.13 38.86
N THR A 387 0.85 27.85 38.65
CA THR A 387 -0.23 28.68 39.21
C THR A 387 -0.27 28.60 40.73
N LYS A 388 0.03 27.44 41.32
CA LYS A 388 0.05 27.25 42.78
C LYS A 388 1.28 27.81 43.48
N SER A 389 2.39 28.02 42.78
CA SER A 389 3.60 28.65 43.35
C SER A 389 3.59 30.18 43.25
N GLY A 390 2.69 30.75 42.44
CA GLY A 390 2.54 32.21 42.26
C GLY A 390 1.42 32.85 43.08
N SER A 391 0.64 32.05 43.82
CA SER A 391 -0.35 32.45 44.82
C SER A 391 0.18 32.19 46.22
#